data_AF-A0A957S4D0-F1
#
_entry.id   AF-A0A957S4D0-F1
#
_cell.length_a   1.000
_cell.length_b   1.000
_cell.length_c   1.000
_cell.angle_alpha   90.00
_cell.angle_beta   90.00
_cell.angle_gamma   90.00
#
_symmetry.space_group_name_H-M   'P 1'
#
loop_
_entity.id
_entity.type
_entity.pdbx_description
1 polymer ?
#
loop_
_entity_poly.entity_id
_entity_poly.type
_entity_poly.pdbx_seq_one_letter_code
_entity_poly.pdbx_strand_id
1 'polypeptide(L)'
;DYVSGNPRRPDAFMINPDGTGLMLLTGRDLYDRAAARDAYSADRRYYAHSLKEQAGSREIQIFYDDAALATKKQLTYFGTGVAWDPAWSPTDDLVAFVSNESKNDEIWVGRIENWPAIKLTTNTFEWDKSPSFSPDGEQIVFMSNRDSGRQQLWLMDKDGGNVHPLGDFPFEAWDPVWVKYTDQ
;
A
#
# COMPACT_ATOMS: atom_id res chain seq x y z
N ASP A 1 -1.95 11.33 -2.58
CA ASP A 1 -1.17 11.67 -3.79
C ASP A 1 -1.05 10.45 -4.69
N TYR A 2 -1.14 10.64 -6.01
CA TYR A 2 -1.11 9.57 -7.02
C TYR A 2 -0.23 9.94 -8.20
N VAL A 3 0.32 8.93 -8.88
CA VAL A 3 1.28 9.03 -9.98
C VAL A 3 0.59 8.72 -11.33
N SER A 4 0.82 9.51 -12.39
CA SER A 4 0.36 9.19 -13.75
C SER A 4 1.35 9.59 -14.86
N GLY A 5 1.38 8.84 -15.97
CA GLY A 5 1.95 9.23 -17.28
C GLY A 5 3.49 9.19 -17.44
N ASN A 6 4.01 8.57 -18.51
CA ASN A 6 5.46 8.38 -18.82
C ASN A 6 6.30 7.71 -17.70
N PRO A 7 6.70 6.42 -17.82
CA PRO A 7 7.48 5.73 -16.80
C PRO A 7 8.86 6.35 -16.52
N ARG A 8 9.27 7.37 -17.28
CA ARG A 8 10.52 8.13 -17.05
C ARG A 8 10.32 9.42 -16.25
N ARG A 9 9.12 10.00 -16.19
CA ARG A 9 8.79 11.22 -15.41
C ARG A 9 7.27 11.34 -15.22
N PRO A 10 6.71 10.70 -14.18
CA PRO A 10 5.29 10.80 -13.96
C PRO A 10 4.88 12.04 -13.17
N ASP A 11 3.73 12.58 -13.56
CA ASP A 11 3.04 13.67 -12.90
C ASP A 11 2.46 13.18 -11.57
N ALA A 12 2.55 14.00 -10.53
CA ALA A 12 1.95 13.71 -9.23
C ALA A 12 0.73 14.60 -9.02
N PHE A 13 -0.34 13.99 -8.51
CA PHE A 13 -1.60 14.66 -8.22
C PHE A 13 -1.96 14.51 -6.75
N MET A 14 -2.66 15.52 -6.22
CA MET A 14 -3.33 15.47 -4.92
C MET A 14 -4.84 15.48 -5.15
N ILE A 15 -5.60 14.77 -4.32
CA ILE A 15 -7.05 14.65 -4.42
C ILE A 15 -7.62 14.39 -3.02
N ASN A 16 -8.84 14.85 -2.78
CA ASN A 16 -9.56 14.55 -1.55
C ASN A 16 -10.08 13.11 -1.55
N PRO A 17 -10.36 12.53 -0.37
CA PRO A 17 -10.85 11.16 -0.24
C PRO A 17 -12.25 10.94 -0.83
N ASP A 18 -13.02 12.01 -0.99
CA ASP A 18 -14.33 11.99 -1.64
C ASP A 18 -14.24 12.09 -3.18
N GLY A 19 -13.03 12.00 -3.74
CA GLY A 19 -12.77 12.11 -5.18
C GLY A 19 -12.76 13.54 -5.72
N THR A 20 -12.95 14.55 -4.87
CA THR A 20 -12.96 15.96 -5.29
C THR A 20 -11.57 16.59 -5.21
N GLY A 21 -11.42 17.81 -5.73
CA GLY A 21 -10.21 18.60 -5.51
C GLY A 21 -8.95 18.07 -6.19
N LEU A 22 -9.08 17.28 -7.27
CA LEU A 22 -7.94 16.80 -8.05
C LEU A 22 -7.09 17.96 -8.54
N MET A 23 -5.81 17.96 -8.17
CA MET A 23 -4.86 19.02 -8.49
C MET A 23 -3.52 18.43 -8.91
N LEU A 24 -2.98 18.91 -10.03
CA LEU A 24 -1.61 18.62 -10.45
C LEU A 24 -0.61 19.32 -9.51
N LEU A 25 0.36 18.58 -9.00
CA LEU A 25 1.47 19.12 -8.23
C LEU A 25 2.56 19.62 -9.18
N THR A 26 3.09 20.82 -8.92
CA THR A 26 4.19 21.40 -9.71
C THR A 26 5.55 20.72 -9.45
N GLY A 27 5.60 19.76 -8.52
CA GLY A 27 6.78 18.99 -8.13
C GLY A 27 6.38 17.77 -7.31
N ARG A 28 7.32 16.82 -7.14
CA ARG A 28 7.05 15.51 -6.53
C ARG A 28 7.45 15.39 -5.06
N ASP A 29 8.06 16.42 -4.47
CA ASP A 29 8.62 16.34 -3.12
C ASP A 29 7.60 16.01 -2.03
N LEU A 30 6.33 16.39 -2.21
CA LEU A 30 5.26 16.01 -1.27
C LEU A 30 4.99 14.50 -1.34
N TYR A 31 4.75 14.00 -2.55
CA TYR A 31 4.55 12.59 -2.83
C TYR A 31 5.73 11.74 -2.34
N ASP A 32 6.96 12.12 -2.68
CA ASP A 32 8.16 11.35 -2.35
C ASP A 32 8.37 11.25 -0.83
N ARG A 33 8.04 12.31 -0.08
CA ARG A 33 8.09 12.29 1.40
C ARG A 33 6.98 11.45 2.01
N ALA A 34 5.77 11.51 1.46
CA ALA A 34 4.67 10.67 1.92
C ALA A 34 4.99 9.19 1.67
N ALA A 35 5.42 8.83 0.46
CA ALA A 35 5.81 7.48 0.07
C ALA A 35 6.98 6.95 0.92
N ALA A 36 7.99 7.77 1.19
CA ALA A 36 9.11 7.38 2.05
C ALA A 36 8.71 7.07 3.51
N ARG A 37 7.56 7.59 3.97
CA ARG A 37 7.02 7.35 5.32
C ARG A 37 5.95 6.26 5.35
N ASP A 38 5.47 5.80 4.20
CA ASP A 38 4.26 4.97 4.12
C ASP A 38 4.43 3.62 4.84
N ALA A 39 5.65 3.08 4.83
CA ALA A 39 6.03 1.82 5.46
C ALA A 39 6.56 1.93 6.90
N TYR A 40 6.57 3.14 7.49
CA TYR A 40 7.00 3.34 8.89
C TYR A 40 5.80 3.34 9.84
N SER A 41 5.98 2.79 11.04
CA SER A 41 5.07 3.06 12.15
C SER A 41 5.05 4.56 12.49
N ALA A 42 3.97 5.04 13.10
CA ALA A 42 3.80 6.46 13.40
C ALA A 42 4.91 7.06 14.27
N ASP A 43 5.42 6.28 15.22
CA ASP A 43 6.55 6.64 16.09
C ASP A 43 7.92 6.41 15.44
N ARG A 44 7.97 5.94 14.19
CA ARG A 44 9.16 5.56 13.42
C ARG A 44 10.02 4.48 14.09
N ARG A 45 9.46 3.74 15.04
CA ARG A 45 10.15 2.61 15.66
C ARG A 45 10.30 1.44 14.68
N TYR A 46 9.25 1.16 13.92
CA TYR A 46 9.21 0.05 12.99
C TYR A 46 9.26 0.53 11.55
N TYR A 47 9.97 -0.22 10.71
CA TYR A 47 10.02 -0.03 9.26
C TYR A 47 9.72 -1.35 8.56
N ALA A 48 8.61 -1.42 7.83
CA ALA A 48 8.28 -2.59 7.03
C ALA A 48 8.94 -2.53 5.65
N HIS A 49 9.42 -3.68 5.16
CA HIS A 49 10.05 -3.80 3.84
C HIS A 49 9.91 -5.19 3.27
N SER A 50 9.96 -5.30 1.95
CA SER A 50 9.98 -6.57 1.24
C SER A 50 11.41 -7.07 1.05
N LEU A 51 11.70 -8.31 1.43
CA LEU A 51 13.04 -8.89 1.35
C LEU A 51 12.99 -10.34 0.85
N LYS A 52 13.99 -10.73 0.04
CA LYS A 52 14.29 -12.12 -0.31
C LYS A 52 15.52 -12.58 0.44
N GLU A 53 15.40 -13.58 1.32
CA GLU A 53 16.50 -14.01 2.17
C GLU A 53 17.24 -15.24 1.59
N GLN A 54 18.44 -15.00 1.02
CA GLN A 54 19.44 -15.96 0.50
C GLN A 54 19.02 -17.01 -0.55
N ALA A 55 20.03 -17.47 -1.31
CA ALA A 55 19.87 -18.38 -2.44
C ALA A 55 19.36 -19.77 -1.99
N GLY A 56 18.10 -20.08 -2.31
CA GLY A 56 17.45 -21.37 -2.06
C GLY A 56 16.29 -21.34 -1.06
N SER A 57 16.02 -20.22 -0.39
CA SER A 57 14.85 -20.00 0.48
C SER A 57 13.88 -18.96 -0.12
N ARG A 58 12.68 -18.97 0.44
CA ARG A 58 11.35 -18.52 -0.04
C ARG A 58 11.30 -17.18 -0.80
N GLU A 59 10.36 -17.15 -1.75
CA GLU A 59 9.65 -15.99 -2.34
C GLU A 59 9.79 -14.71 -1.49
N ILE A 60 9.99 -13.52 -2.09
CA ILE A 60 9.96 -12.19 -1.41
C ILE A 60 8.85 -12.17 -0.34
N GLN A 61 9.19 -11.83 0.91
CA GLN A 61 8.23 -11.69 2.01
C GLN A 61 8.33 -10.31 2.64
N ILE A 62 7.33 -9.92 3.44
CA ILE A 62 7.39 -8.72 4.27
C ILE A 62 8.13 -9.03 5.57
N PHE A 63 9.09 -8.18 5.87
CA PHE A 63 9.79 -8.08 7.14
C PHE A 63 9.55 -6.70 7.74
N TYR A 64 9.87 -6.55 9.01
CA TYR A 64 10.00 -5.24 9.63
C TYR A 64 11.20 -5.19 10.56
N ASP A 65 11.86 -4.04 10.56
CA ASP A 65 12.96 -3.74 11.47
C ASP A 65 12.40 -3.01 12.70
N ASP A 66 12.82 -3.41 13.90
CA ASP A 66 12.58 -2.71 15.16
C ASP A 66 13.84 -1.91 15.51
N ALA A 67 13.78 -0.58 15.31
CA ALA A 67 14.90 0.32 15.55
C ALA A 67 15.30 0.39 17.04
N ALA A 68 14.35 0.18 17.96
CA ALA A 68 14.64 0.21 19.40
C ALA A 68 15.43 -1.03 19.85
N LEU A 69 15.20 -2.17 19.20
CA LEU A 69 15.85 -3.44 19.54
C LEU A 69 17.00 -3.81 18.58
N ALA A 70 17.17 -3.08 17.48
CA ALA A 70 18.07 -3.43 16.38
C ALA A 70 17.84 -4.85 15.86
N THR A 71 16.58 -5.26 15.79
CA THR A 71 16.17 -6.60 15.31
C THR A 71 15.35 -6.49 14.04
N LYS A 72 15.35 -7.55 13.24
CA LYS A 72 14.49 -7.72 12.08
C LYS A 72 13.61 -8.93 12.29
N LYS A 73 12.34 -8.82 11.95
CA LYS A 73 11.34 -9.87 12.12
C LYS A 73 10.57 -10.08 10.83
N GLN A 74 10.25 -11.32 10.52
CA GLN A 74 9.43 -11.66 9.37
C GLN A 74 7.95 -11.53 9.74
N LEU A 75 7.19 -10.77 8.94
CA LEU A 75 5.75 -10.61 9.08
C LEU A 75 5.00 -11.70 8.35
N THR A 76 5.35 -11.95 7.07
CA THR A 76 4.59 -12.86 6.20
C THR A 76 5.26 -14.22 6.05
N TYR A 77 4.48 -15.30 6.15
CA TYR A 77 4.96 -16.68 6.06
C TYR A 77 4.20 -17.47 4.98
N PHE A 78 4.06 -16.88 3.80
CA PHE A 78 3.37 -17.52 2.68
C PHE A 78 4.13 -18.74 2.15
N GLY A 79 3.39 -19.73 1.67
CA GLY A 79 3.94 -21.01 1.24
C GLY A 79 4.45 -20.98 -0.20
N THR A 80 3.70 -20.33 -1.09
CA THR A 80 3.93 -20.36 -2.54
C THR A 80 4.03 -18.99 -3.19
N GLY A 81 3.48 -17.95 -2.56
CA GLY A 81 3.45 -16.60 -3.07
C GLY A 81 4.49 -15.67 -2.45
N VAL A 82 4.73 -14.58 -3.15
CA VAL A 82 5.47 -13.40 -2.69
C VAL A 82 4.55 -12.40 -2.00
N ALA A 83 5.12 -11.56 -1.14
CA ALA A 83 4.49 -10.36 -0.60
C ALA A 83 5.42 -9.14 -0.75
N TRP A 84 4.86 -7.99 -1.15
CA TRP A 84 5.61 -6.76 -1.44
C TRP A 84 4.75 -5.50 -1.19
N ASP A 85 5.36 -4.31 -1.38
CA ASP A 85 4.75 -2.99 -1.17
C ASP A 85 4.02 -2.82 0.17
N PRO A 86 4.73 -2.91 1.31
CA PRO A 86 4.10 -2.74 2.62
C PRO A 86 3.77 -1.27 2.92
N ALA A 87 2.58 -1.03 3.48
CA ALA A 87 2.15 0.24 4.05
C ALA A 87 1.66 0.03 5.48
N TRP A 88 2.25 0.78 6.42
CA TRP A 88 1.96 0.67 7.84
C TRP A 88 0.76 1.57 8.23
N SER A 89 -0.12 1.10 9.10
CA SER A 89 -1.23 1.92 9.61
C SER A 89 -0.73 3.00 10.58
N PRO A 90 -1.10 4.28 10.41
CA PRO A 90 -0.64 5.33 11.33
C PRO A 90 -1.22 5.21 12.75
N THR A 91 -2.26 4.38 12.96
CA THR A 91 -3.00 4.30 14.22
C THR A 91 -2.96 2.92 14.88
N ASP A 92 -2.59 1.88 14.13
CA ASP A 92 -2.60 0.49 14.57
C ASP A 92 -1.29 -0.24 14.20
N ASP A 93 -1.00 -1.36 14.87
CA ASP A 93 0.09 -2.28 14.52
C ASP A 93 -0.24 -3.18 13.30
N LEU A 94 -0.82 -2.57 12.27
CA LEU A 94 -1.24 -3.23 11.03
C LEU A 94 -0.34 -2.81 9.87
N VAL A 95 -0.06 -3.76 8.98
CA VAL A 95 0.64 -3.54 7.72
C VAL A 95 -0.21 -4.10 6.59
N ALA A 96 -0.62 -3.23 5.67
CA ALA A 96 -1.21 -3.61 4.39
C ALA A 96 -0.08 -3.92 3.41
N PHE A 97 -0.28 -4.88 2.53
CA PHE A 97 0.72 -5.26 1.52
C PHE A 97 0.03 -5.98 0.36
N VAL A 98 0.76 -6.14 -0.74
CA VAL A 98 0.32 -6.95 -1.87
C VAL A 98 0.86 -8.36 -1.70
N SER A 99 0.05 -9.38 -1.99
CA SER A 99 0.52 -10.76 -2.07
C SER A 99 -0.21 -11.52 -3.17
N ASN A 100 0.54 -12.42 -3.83
CA ASN A 100 0.01 -13.35 -4.81
C ASN A 100 -0.12 -14.79 -4.30
N GLU A 101 -0.14 -14.99 -2.98
CA GLU A 101 -0.40 -16.31 -2.37
C GLU A 101 -1.70 -16.96 -2.90
N SER A 102 -2.71 -16.13 -3.20
CA SER A 102 -3.96 -16.57 -3.83
C SER A 102 -3.94 -16.56 -5.37
N LYS A 103 -2.76 -16.56 -5.98
CA LYS A 103 -2.47 -16.55 -7.43
C LYS A 103 -2.72 -15.24 -8.18
N ASN A 104 -3.44 -14.29 -7.58
CA ASN A 104 -3.66 -12.94 -8.10
C ASN A 104 -3.03 -11.92 -7.15
N ASP A 105 -2.66 -10.76 -7.68
CA ASP A 105 -2.15 -9.64 -6.89
C ASP A 105 -3.33 -9.03 -6.11
N GLU A 106 -3.30 -9.25 -4.79
CA GLU A 106 -4.40 -8.94 -3.88
C GLU A 106 -3.88 -8.11 -2.71
N ILE A 107 -4.73 -7.28 -2.10
CA ILE A 107 -4.40 -6.57 -0.88
C ILE A 107 -4.66 -7.48 0.32
N TRP A 108 -3.66 -7.57 1.19
CA TRP A 108 -3.69 -8.30 2.45
C TRP A 108 -3.31 -7.36 3.59
N VAL A 109 -3.77 -7.67 4.80
CA VAL A 109 -3.40 -6.97 6.02
C VAL A 109 -2.93 -7.95 7.08
N GLY A 110 -1.76 -7.70 7.64
CA GLY A 110 -1.18 -8.46 8.76
C GLY A 110 -0.98 -7.58 9.98
N ARG A 111 -1.22 -8.15 11.17
CA ARG A 111 -0.82 -7.53 12.44
C ARG A 111 0.57 -8.02 12.82
N ILE A 112 1.44 -7.13 13.27
CA ILE A 112 2.78 -7.55 13.73
C ILE A 112 2.66 -8.55 14.87
N GLU A 113 3.57 -9.52 14.92
CA GLU A 113 3.61 -10.59 15.94
C GLU A 113 2.34 -11.44 16.05
N ASN A 114 1.37 -11.30 15.14
CA ASN A 114 0.11 -12.02 15.17
C ASN A 114 -0.33 -12.46 13.76
N TRP A 115 0.47 -13.34 13.17
CA TRP A 115 0.11 -14.09 11.97
C TRP A 115 -1.05 -15.07 12.28
N PRO A 116 -2.01 -15.32 11.36
CA PRO A 116 -2.00 -15.04 9.92
C PRO A 116 -2.49 -13.66 9.50
N ALA A 117 -2.05 -13.23 8.31
CA ALA A 117 -2.65 -12.10 7.60
C ALA A 117 -4.03 -12.45 7.04
N ILE A 118 -4.86 -11.41 6.86
CA ILE A 118 -6.20 -11.50 6.28
C ILE A 118 -6.14 -10.95 4.86
N LYS A 119 -6.76 -11.66 3.92
CA LYS A 119 -6.94 -11.19 2.54
C LYS A 119 -8.14 -10.25 2.48
N LEU A 120 -7.97 -9.04 1.94
CA LEU A 120 -9.04 -8.03 1.88
C LEU A 120 -9.73 -7.98 0.52
N THR A 121 -9.02 -8.26 -0.56
CA THR A 121 -9.58 -8.27 -1.91
C THR A 121 -9.76 -9.71 -2.42
N THR A 122 -10.65 -9.91 -3.40
CA THR A 122 -10.74 -11.18 -4.12
C THR A 122 -11.02 -10.93 -5.58
N ASN A 123 -9.99 -11.11 -6.40
CA ASN A 123 -9.99 -10.84 -7.83
C ASN A 123 -9.99 -12.13 -8.64
N THR A 124 -10.49 -12.02 -9.88
CA THR A 124 -10.45 -13.12 -10.85
C THR A 124 -9.29 -12.98 -11.82
N PHE A 125 -9.07 -11.78 -12.33
CA PHE A 125 -7.96 -11.41 -13.22
C PHE A 125 -7.32 -10.06 -12.87
N GLU A 126 -7.98 -9.29 -12.01
CA GLU A 126 -7.59 -7.94 -11.63
C GLU A 126 -6.35 -7.94 -10.74
N TRP A 127 -5.62 -6.83 -10.80
CA TRP A 127 -4.42 -6.60 -10.01
C TRP A 127 -4.66 -5.46 -9.05
N ASP A 128 -4.66 -5.78 -7.76
CA ASP A 128 -4.73 -4.77 -6.71
C ASP A 128 -3.33 -4.54 -6.11
N LYS A 129 -2.85 -3.30 -6.16
CA LYS A 129 -1.48 -2.95 -5.76
C LYS A 129 -1.38 -1.63 -4.99
N SER A 130 -0.19 -1.39 -4.44
CA SER A 130 0.22 -0.12 -3.85
C SER A 130 -0.78 0.38 -2.80
N PRO A 131 -1.09 -0.43 -1.76
CA PRO A 131 -2.02 -0.01 -0.71
C PRO A 131 -1.42 1.10 0.13
N SER A 132 -2.25 2.01 0.65
CA SER A 132 -1.86 3.00 1.66
C SER A 132 -3.01 3.27 2.61
N PHE A 133 -2.73 3.31 3.92
CA PHE A 133 -3.73 3.61 4.95
C PHE A 133 -4.04 5.10 5.03
N SER A 134 -5.31 5.44 5.27
CA SER A 134 -5.74 6.80 5.60
C SER A 134 -5.08 7.32 6.90
N PRO A 135 -5.03 8.64 7.14
CA PRO A 135 -4.42 9.22 8.34
C PRO A 135 -5.06 8.77 9.66
N ASP A 136 -6.36 8.47 9.65
CA ASP A 136 -7.07 7.86 10.78
C ASP A 136 -6.93 6.33 10.84
N GLY A 137 -6.37 5.72 9.80
CA GLY A 137 -6.14 4.28 9.66
C GLY A 137 -7.40 3.47 9.36
N GLU A 138 -8.56 4.10 9.13
CA GLU A 138 -9.84 3.41 8.93
C GLU A 138 -10.08 2.97 7.48
N GLN A 139 -9.37 3.56 6.52
CA GLN A 139 -9.51 3.24 5.10
C GLN A 139 -8.17 2.86 4.49
N ILE A 140 -8.23 2.09 3.41
CA ILE A 140 -7.10 1.78 2.56
C ILE A 140 -7.43 2.25 1.15
N VAL A 141 -6.54 3.04 0.57
CA VAL A 141 -6.55 3.30 -0.85
C VAL A 141 -5.56 2.39 -1.56
N PHE A 142 -5.88 1.97 -2.77
CA PHE A 142 -5.05 1.09 -3.58
C PHE A 142 -5.32 1.31 -5.06
N MET A 143 -4.40 0.86 -5.92
CA MET A 143 -4.60 0.82 -7.36
C MET A 143 -5.29 -0.48 -7.74
N SER A 144 -6.30 -0.41 -8.60
CA SER A 144 -6.94 -1.58 -9.21
C SER A 144 -7.24 -1.34 -10.69
N ASN A 145 -7.11 -2.37 -11.51
CA ASN A 145 -7.57 -2.36 -12.90
C ASN A 145 -8.99 -2.92 -13.09
N ARG A 146 -9.75 -3.10 -12.01
CA ARG A 146 -11.13 -3.59 -12.08
C ARG A 146 -12.06 -2.67 -12.88
N ASP A 147 -13.16 -3.26 -13.35
CA ASP A 147 -14.22 -2.67 -14.19
C ASP A 147 -13.77 -2.16 -15.58
N SER A 148 -12.87 -1.19 -15.63
CA SER A 148 -12.49 -0.52 -16.88
C SER A 148 -11.30 -1.17 -17.59
N GLY A 149 -10.58 -2.07 -16.91
CA GLY A 149 -9.29 -2.61 -17.36
C GLY A 149 -8.12 -1.60 -17.28
N ARG A 150 -8.42 -0.31 -17.04
CA ARG A 150 -7.44 0.74 -16.73
C ARG A 150 -7.15 0.74 -15.26
N GLN A 151 -5.93 1.05 -14.89
CA GLN A 151 -5.50 1.26 -13.53
C GLN A 151 -6.12 2.53 -12.98
N GLN A 152 -6.96 2.37 -11.98
CA GLN A 152 -7.71 3.41 -11.31
C GLN A 152 -7.53 3.24 -9.81
N LEU A 153 -8.03 4.21 -9.05
CA LEU A 153 -7.82 4.29 -7.61
C LEU A 153 -9.10 3.88 -6.91
N TRP A 154 -8.96 3.06 -5.89
CA TRP A 154 -10.07 2.45 -5.18
C TRP A 154 -9.87 2.58 -3.69
N LEU A 155 -10.97 2.86 -2.99
CA LEU A 155 -11.02 2.90 -1.54
C LEU A 155 -11.75 1.67 -1.02
N MET A 156 -11.34 1.24 0.16
CA MET A 156 -12.04 0.27 1.00
C MET A 156 -11.83 0.62 2.47
N ASP A 157 -12.67 0.07 3.34
CA ASP A 157 -12.44 0.11 4.77
C ASP A 157 -11.26 -0.82 5.14
N LYS A 158 -10.64 -0.59 6.30
CA LYS A 158 -9.46 -1.37 6.74
C LYS A 158 -9.73 -2.87 6.92
N ASP A 159 -11.00 -3.28 7.00
CA ASP A 159 -11.44 -4.67 7.07
C ASP A 159 -11.81 -5.27 5.70
N GLY A 160 -11.63 -4.51 4.62
CA GLY A 160 -11.97 -4.91 3.24
C GLY A 160 -13.41 -4.62 2.83
N GLY A 161 -14.21 -4.03 3.71
CA GLY A 161 -15.57 -3.57 3.41
C GLY A 161 -15.61 -2.36 2.47
N ASN A 162 -16.82 -2.06 1.98
CA ASN A 162 -17.12 -0.83 1.25
C ASN A 162 -16.14 -0.49 0.10
N VAL A 163 -15.78 -1.49 -0.72
CA VAL A 163 -14.90 -1.28 -1.88
C VAL A 163 -15.61 -0.44 -2.95
N HIS A 164 -15.03 0.70 -3.35
CA HIS A 164 -15.60 1.59 -4.37
C HIS A 164 -14.50 2.42 -5.08
N PRO A 165 -14.74 2.89 -6.32
CA PRO A 165 -13.76 3.72 -7.01
C PRO A 165 -13.66 5.09 -6.32
N LEU A 166 -12.45 5.61 -6.18
CA LEU A 166 -12.22 6.99 -5.71
C LEU A 166 -12.68 8.02 -6.74
N GLY A 167 -12.62 7.67 -8.02
CA GLY A 167 -13.05 8.52 -9.13
C GLY A 167 -12.83 7.82 -10.48
N ASP A 168 -13.38 8.40 -11.54
CA ASP A 168 -13.11 8.00 -12.93
C ASP A 168 -12.11 8.98 -13.54
N PHE A 169 -10.84 8.61 -13.50
CA PHE A 169 -9.77 9.45 -14.01
C PHE A 169 -9.62 9.24 -15.52
N PRO A 170 -9.40 10.31 -16.31
CA PRO A 170 -9.14 10.19 -17.74
C PRO A 170 -7.73 9.66 -18.05
N PHE A 171 -6.95 9.33 -17.02
CA PHE A 171 -5.58 8.81 -17.09
C PHE A 171 -5.44 7.55 -16.24
N GLU A 172 -4.38 6.78 -16.50
CA GLU A 172 -3.97 5.67 -15.63
C GLU A 172 -3.41 6.25 -14.32
N ALA A 173 -3.93 5.78 -13.18
CA ALA A 173 -3.54 6.27 -11.86
C ALA A 173 -2.87 5.14 -11.06
N TRP A 174 -1.63 5.39 -10.64
CA TRP A 174 -0.71 4.42 -10.06
C TRP A 174 -0.25 4.93 -8.69
N ASP A 175 0.23 4.02 -7.85
CA ASP A 175 0.93 4.30 -6.60
C ASP A 175 0.27 5.39 -5.72
N PRO A 176 -0.91 5.11 -5.17
CA PRO A 176 -1.47 5.90 -4.09
C PRO A 176 -0.50 6.06 -2.92
N VAL A 177 -0.51 7.23 -2.32
CA VAL A 177 -0.07 7.39 -0.93
C VAL A 177 -0.94 8.41 -0.21
N TRP A 178 -1.39 8.08 1.00
CA TRP A 178 -2.00 9.05 1.89
C TRP A 178 -0.95 9.93 2.55
N VAL A 179 -1.25 11.22 2.67
CA VAL A 179 -0.48 12.11 3.54
C VAL A 179 -0.90 11.87 4.99
N LYS A 180 -0.28 10.85 5.63
CA LYS A 180 -0.62 10.41 7.00
C LYS A 180 -0.12 11.35 8.09
N TYR A 181 1.05 11.95 7.87
CA TYR A 181 1.73 12.78 8.84
C TYR A 181 1.86 14.18 8.26
N THR A 182 1.13 15.13 8.82
CA THR A 182 1.46 16.54 8.63
C THR A 182 2.46 16.89 9.73
N ASP A 183 3.61 17.44 9.36
CA ASP A 183 4.55 17.93 10.34
C ASP A 183 3.84 19.07 11.13
N GLN A 184 3.74 18.91 12.45
CA GLN A 184 3.44 20.01 13.38
C GLN A 184 4.71 20.80 13.67
#